data_AF-A0A2V9ALT2-F1
#
_entry.id   AF-A0A2V9ALT2-F1
#
_cell.length_a   1.000
_cell.length_b   1.000
_cell.length_c   1.000
_cell.angle_alpha   90.00
_cell.angle_beta   90.00
_cell.angle_gamma   90.00
#
_symmetry.space_group_name_H-M   'P 1'
#
loop_
_entity.id
_entity.type
_entity.pdbx_description
1 polymer ?
#
loop_
_entity_poly.entity_id
_entity_poly.type
_entity_poly.pdbx_seq_one_letter_code
_entity_poly.pdbx_strand_id
1 'polypeptide(L)'
;MPIRNRIKNPSLAPVKNAASPWSADSPLPTRRQFLRTAAGTGLALATSPLTLADHHGHPTPNSITYLDRRRYIQNMELLALFAPGQHRGGKMQMMSVGTRRYLLQQGDVIDISDVRKPTMFNKGGFDGYQLQVAYNKNLKKWILMTGAQTPITDSTPEAPMGKYDDPHLDDKRKNYKGLRGVRFYDATDPAKIGKISEFSTGATGQGTHRNYYDGGKYAYLDTAPDETFIHQPSYFRQLVNGNMIIDCSDPASPKEVSMWWVPGSRKGEEAEYDKWIWSKLLPPRVVADQTPFAGLHGPVYVPKRLEDGGNRGYGAFGCNGFIILDLSDPAHQREIGRFEPPPQYSGMGIAFHTIYCGILERGFVISNGETTNSDCNQIYLPNWVIDIRDEQRPVPVAQLPRPVPPPEAPYRDFCFKRGRFGAHNPPHLKAPGKPRQEFIAYSYFIAGLRCYDIGDLTKPEEVACFIPPQGGDLKKFGSYDRTVDNVFVEWDRNIIWCAADTGLYALSCPNLGKPILDPMPVAEWSLDKLNEGAP
;
A
#
# COMPACT_ATOMS: atom_id res chain seq x y z
N MET A 1 9.70 -58.07 41.22
CA MET A 1 9.92 -59.53 41.36
C MET A 1 8.59 -60.21 41.07
N PRO A 2 8.50 -61.37 40.37
CA PRO A 2 9.47 -62.48 40.25
C PRO A 2 9.90 -62.77 38.78
N ILE A 3 11.14 -63.20 38.51
CA ILE A 3 11.72 -64.57 38.40
C ILE A 3 11.98 -65.00 36.94
N ARG A 4 13.25 -65.36 36.75
CA ARG A 4 13.98 -65.94 35.61
C ARG A 4 13.29 -67.11 34.90
N ASN A 5 13.61 -67.29 33.61
CA ASN A 5 14.05 -68.58 33.10
C ASN A 5 15.00 -68.44 31.89
N ARG A 6 16.19 -69.03 32.01
CA ARG A 6 17.22 -69.28 30.97
C ARG A 6 17.26 -70.79 30.74
N ILE A 7 17.16 -71.27 29.50
CA ILE A 7 17.67 -72.58 29.06
C ILE A 7 18.10 -72.43 27.57
N LYS A 8 19.40 -72.26 27.31
CA LYS A 8 20.39 -73.20 26.71
C LYS A 8 20.25 -73.49 25.20
N ASN A 9 21.27 -73.04 24.47
CA ASN A 9 21.70 -73.54 23.14
C ASN A 9 22.18 -75.01 23.22
N PRO A 10 22.16 -75.70 22.07
CA PRO A 10 23.30 -76.48 21.62
C PRO A 10 23.79 -76.09 20.22
N SER A 11 25.08 -76.35 20.01
CA SER A 11 25.96 -75.94 18.91
C SER A 11 26.03 -76.92 17.72
N LEU A 12 26.22 -76.36 16.51
CA LEU A 12 27.20 -76.68 15.41
C LEU A 12 27.40 -78.15 14.97
N ALA A 13 27.56 -78.56 13.69
CA ALA A 13 28.04 -77.98 12.42
C ALA A 13 27.67 -78.96 11.24
N PRO A 14 28.21 -78.92 10.00
CA PRO A 14 28.94 -77.88 9.25
C PRO A 14 28.37 -77.60 7.82
N VAL A 15 28.63 -76.41 7.27
CA VAL A 15 28.39 -76.10 5.85
C VAL A 15 29.71 -76.16 5.08
N LYS A 16 29.69 -76.83 3.91
CA LYS A 16 30.83 -77.04 3.02
C LYS A 16 31.23 -75.77 2.26
N ASN A 17 32.54 -75.58 2.12
CA ASN A 17 33.22 -74.58 1.31
C ASN A 17 33.09 -74.83 -0.21
N ALA A 18 32.97 -73.76 -0.98
CA ALA A 18 33.64 -73.52 -2.27
C ALA A 18 33.43 -72.02 -2.62
N ALA A 19 34.43 -71.16 -2.44
CA ALA A 19 35.50 -70.81 -3.37
C ALA A 19 35.23 -69.42 -4.02
N SER A 20 36.08 -68.46 -3.65
CA SER A 20 36.24 -67.13 -4.26
C SER A 20 37.05 -67.24 -5.57
N PRO A 21 36.90 -66.26 -6.46
CA PRO A 21 38.10 -65.63 -7.00
C PRO A 21 38.09 -64.11 -6.86
N TRP A 22 39.31 -63.58 -6.76
CA TRP A 22 39.75 -62.19 -6.66
C TRP A 22 39.32 -61.39 -7.91
N SER A 23 39.14 -60.06 -7.87
CA SER A 23 40.25 -59.10 -7.90
C SER A 23 39.83 -57.67 -7.54
N ALA A 24 40.76 -56.95 -6.92
CA ALA A 24 40.78 -55.51 -6.78
C ALA A 24 41.01 -54.85 -8.16
N ASP A 25 40.20 -53.83 -8.44
CA ASP A 25 40.41 -52.65 -9.29
C ASP A 25 39.12 -52.29 -10.03
N SER A 26 38.42 -51.26 -9.52
CA SER A 26 37.35 -50.58 -10.26
C SER A 26 37.27 -49.12 -9.77
N PRO A 27 37.27 -48.13 -10.68
CA PRO A 27 37.37 -46.73 -10.32
C PRO A 27 36.08 -46.24 -9.65
N LEU A 28 36.22 -45.33 -8.68
CA LEU A 28 35.11 -44.63 -8.05
C LEU A 28 34.21 -43.98 -9.12
N PRO A 29 32.88 -44.11 -9.03
CA PRO A 29 31.96 -43.64 -10.06
C PRO A 29 31.97 -42.11 -10.11
N THR A 30 31.96 -41.55 -11.32
CA THR A 30 31.90 -40.10 -11.50
C THR A 30 30.52 -39.55 -11.15
N ARG A 31 30.48 -38.27 -10.77
CA ARG A 31 29.30 -37.49 -10.34
C ARG A 31 28.08 -37.57 -11.28
N ARG A 32 28.26 -38.01 -12.54
CA ARG A 32 27.21 -38.21 -13.54
C ARG A 32 26.43 -39.53 -13.42
N GLN A 33 27.00 -40.56 -12.79
CA GLN A 33 26.31 -41.85 -12.59
C GLN A 33 25.42 -41.88 -11.34
N PHE A 34 25.74 -41.09 -10.31
CA PHE A 34 24.90 -40.94 -9.11
C PHE A 34 23.55 -40.24 -9.42
N LEU A 35 23.50 -39.42 -10.47
CA LEU A 35 22.30 -38.69 -10.88
C LEU A 35 21.30 -39.52 -11.71
N ARG A 36 21.62 -40.76 -12.10
CA ARG A 36 20.70 -41.62 -12.88
C ARG A 36 20.00 -42.70 -12.07
N THR A 37 20.47 -43.02 -10.86
CA THR A 37 19.85 -44.03 -9.98
C THR A 37 18.87 -43.45 -8.95
N ALA A 38 18.76 -42.11 -8.84
CA ALA A 38 17.77 -41.45 -8.00
C ALA A 38 16.41 -41.20 -8.70
N ALA A 39 16.30 -41.58 -9.98
CA ALA A 39 15.07 -41.45 -10.77
C ALA A 39 14.46 -42.85 -10.99
N GLY A 40 13.71 -43.34 -10.00
CA GLY A 40 12.85 -44.51 -10.21
C GLY A 40 12.75 -45.42 -9.00
N THR A 41 11.84 -45.11 -8.08
CA THR A 41 10.79 -46.00 -7.54
C THR A 41 10.26 -45.43 -6.23
N GLY A 42 9.05 -44.90 -6.29
CA GLY A 42 8.35 -44.31 -5.16
C GLY A 42 7.04 -43.70 -5.63
N LEU A 43 6.12 -44.53 -6.12
CA LEU A 43 4.71 -44.16 -6.24
C LEU A 43 4.14 -44.02 -4.82
N ALA A 44 4.37 -42.87 -4.20
CA ALA A 44 3.40 -42.28 -3.31
C ALA A 44 2.61 -41.28 -4.18
N LEU A 45 1.28 -41.27 -4.04
CA LEU A 45 0.44 -40.20 -4.56
C LEU A 45 0.86 -38.88 -3.89
N ALA A 46 1.92 -38.27 -4.41
CA ALA A 46 2.22 -36.88 -4.16
C ALA A 46 1.12 -36.11 -4.88
N THR A 47 0.09 -35.72 -4.13
CA THR A 47 -0.63 -34.50 -4.47
C THR A 47 0.44 -33.45 -4.70
N SER A 48 0.60 -32.99 -5.95
CA SER A 48 1.42 -31.82 -6.24
C SER A 48 1.13 -30.79 -5.13
N PRO A 49 2.14 -30.18 -4.49
CA PRO A 49 1.85 -29.08 -3.59
C PRO A 49 1.07 -28.10 -4.45
N LEU A 50 -0.21 -27.91 -4.12
CA LEU A 50 -0.99 -26.80 -4.66
C LEU A 50 -0.10 -25.60 -4.41
N THR A 51 0.47 -25.05 -5.48
CA THR A 51 1.17 -23.78 -5.46
C THR A 51 0.15 -22.80 -4.91
N LEU A 52 0.22 -22.52 -3.60
CA LEU A 52 -0.70 -21.59 -2.94
C LEU A 52 -0.52 -20.24 -3.65
N ALA A 53 -1.64 -19.66 -4.09
CA ALA A 53 -1.62 -18.42 -4.85
C ALA A 53 -1.18 -17.21 -4.03
N ASP A 54 -0.75 -16.15 -4.71
CA ASP A 54 -0.50 -14.89 -4.03
C ASP A 54 -1.77 -14.36 -3.33
N HIS A 55 -1.62 -13.57 -2.27
CA HIS A 55 -2.65 -13.29 -1.25
C HIS A 55 -3.11 -14.50 -0.42
N HIS A 56 -2.65 -15.72 -0.72
CA HIS A 56 -2.85 -16.82 0.22
C HIS A 56 -1.92 -16.65 1.42
N GLY A 57 -2.38 -17.17 2.55
CA GLY A 57 -1.52 -17.27 3.70
C GLY A 57 -0.42 -18.29 3.45
N HIS A 58 0.84 -17.90 3.70
CA HIS A 58 2.00 -18.77 3.81
C HIS A 58 2.40 -18.93 5.29
N PRO A 59 1.56 -19.54 6.14
CA PRO A 59 1.89 -19.66 7.54
C PRO A 59 3.12 -20.53 7.74
N THR A 60 3.96 -20.13 8.68
CA THR A 60 5.05 -20.95 9.18
C THR A 60 4.58 -21.75 10.39
N PRO A 61 5.34 -22.74 10.88
CA PRO A 61 5.02 -23.44 12.14
C PRO A 61 4.90 -22.52 13.37
N ASN A 62 5.41 -21.29 13.29
CA ASN A 62 5.29 -20.29 14.35
C ASN A 62 4.03 -19.42 14.22
N SER A 63 3.37 -19.45 13.07
CA SER A 63 2.19 -18.64 12.80
C SER A 63 1.00 -19.12 13.61
N ILE A 64 0.23 -18.19 14.17
CA ILE A 64 -1.02 -18.54 14.84
C ILE A 64 -2.03 -19.11 13.84
N THR A 65 -2.86 -20.04 14.30
CA THR A 65 -3.82 -20.78 13.46
C THR A 65 -5.20 -20.13 13.41
N TYR A 66 -5.33 -18.92 13.95
CA TYR A 66 -6.56 -18.14 14.03
C TYR A 66 -6.25 -16.65 13.75
N LEU A 67 -7.29 -15.84 13.52
CA LEU A 67 -7.15 -14.39 13.41
C LEU A 67 -7.31 -13.77 14.80
N ASP A 68 -6.32 -13.00 15.24
CA ASP A 68 -6.32 -12.41 16.57
C ASP A 68 -7.39 -11.31 16.68
N ARG A 69 -8.42 -11.58 17.49
CA ARG A 69 -9.54 -10.65 17.74
C ARG A 69 -9.28 -9.72 18.92
N ARG A 70 -8.11 -9.79 19.55
CA ARG A 70 -7.74 -8.88 20.63
C ARG A 70 -7.40 -7.50 20.08
N ARG A 71 -7.61 -6.51 20.93
CA ARG A 71 -7.22 -5.12 20.71
C ARG A 71 -6.03 -4.80 21.59
N TYR A 72 -5.04 -4.11 21.03
CA TYR A 72 -3.86 -3.66 21.75
C TYR A 72 -3.75 -2.14 21.62
N ILE A 73 -3.41 -1.47 22.72
CA ILE A 73 -3.30 -0.02 22.76
C ILE A 73 -2.15 0.36 23.70
N GLN A 74 -1.23 1.19 23.21
CA GLN A 74 -0.09 1.69 23.98
C GLN A 74 0.04 3.19 23.76
N ASN A 75 0.07 3.96 24.85
CA ASN A 75 0.17 5.43 24.84
C ASN A 75 -0.88 6.12 23.95
N MET A 76 -2.10 5.56 23.90
CA MET A 76 -3.23 6.15 23.20
C MET A 76 -4.51 5.92 24.01
N GLU A 77 -5.55 6.68 23.70
CA GLU A 77 -6.90 6.47 24.22
C GLU A 77 -7.87 6.27 23.05
N LEU A 78 -8.81 5.33 23.21
CA LEU A 78 -9.93 5.16 22.30
C LEU A 78 -11.07 6.09 22.70
N LEU A 79 -11.34 7.08 21.86
CA LEU A 79 -12.38 8.09 22.09
C LEU A 79 -13.75 7.66 21.56
N ALA A 80 -13.78 7.03 20.38
CA ALA A 80 -15.01 6.56 19.75
C ALA A 80 -14.74 5.44 18.75
N LEU A 81 -15.77 4.64 18.47
CA LEU A 81 -15.79 3.63 17.41
C LEU A 81 -17.06 3.80 16.58
N PHE A 82 -16.89 4.04 15.29
CA PHE A 82 -17.95 4.11 14.31
C PHE A 82 -18.05 2.79 13.52
N ALA A 83 -19.28 2.33 13.30
CA ALA A 83 -19.60 1.13 12.53
C ALA A 83 -18.83 -0.13 13.00
N PRO A 84 -18.96 -0.53 14.27
CA PRO A 84 -18.23 -1.68 14.84
C PRO A 84 -18.50 -2.96 14.03
N GLY A 85 -17.42 -3.67 13.68
CA GLY A 85 -17.46 -4.90 12.89
C GLY A 85 -17.71 -4.69 11.39
N GLN A 86 -17.86 -3.45 10.92
CA GLN A 86 -17.98 -3.15 9.49
C GLN A 86 -16.63 -2.72 8.92
N HIS A 87 -16.36 -3.08 7.67
CA HIS A 87 -15.13 -2.71 6.99
C HIS A 87 -15.11 -1.20 6.67
N ARG A 88 -14.28 -0.44 7.39
CA ARG A 88 -14.05 1.00 7.22
C ARG A 88 -12.59 1.33 6.95
N GLY A 89 -11.86 0.43 6.29
CA GLY A 89 -10.47 0.61 5.87
C GLY A 89 -10.26 1.61 4.72
N GLY A 90 -11.30 2.21 4.14
CA GLY A 90 -11.17 3.05 2.95
C GLY A 90 -10.39 4.35 3.16
N LYS A 91 -10.00 4.99 2.04
CA LYS A 91 -9.38 6.33 2.07
C LYS A 91 -10.33 7.33 2.72
N MET A 92 -9.75 8.36 3.33
CA MET A 92 -10.48 9.38 4.06
C MET A 92 -10.09 10.78 3.57
N GLN A 93 -11.08 11.66 3.48
CA GLN A 93 -10.93 13.08 3.22
C GLN A 93 -11.93 13.85 4.09
N MET A 94 -11.64 15.12 4.36
CA MET A 94 -12.50 15.95 5.21
C MET A 94 -12.93 17.24 4.52
N MET A 95 -14.19 17.59 4.73
CA MET A 95 -14.73 18.92 4.47
C MET A 95 -15.37 19.50 5.75
N SER A 96 -15.57 20.81 5.78
CA SER A 96 -16.26 21.50 6.87
C SER A 96 -17.35 22.44 6.37
N VAL A 97 -18.36 22.66 7.21
CA VAL A 97 -19.38 23.70 7.03
C VAL A 97 -19.65 24.32 8.40
N GLY A 98 -19.17 25.54 8.65
CA GLY A 98 -19.19 26.16 9.97
C GLY A 98 -18.49 25.29 11.01
N THR A 99 -19.19 24.91 12.09
CA THR A 99 -18.67 24.03 13.14
C THR A 99 -18.76 22.54 12.82
N ARG A 100 -19.39 22.17 11.70
CA ARG A 100 -19.58 20.77 11.31
C ARG A 100 -18.41 20.27 10.48
N ARG A 101 -17.95 19.05 10.77
CA ARG A 101 -16.87 18.36 10.05
C ARG A 101 -17.38 17.04 9.53
N TYR A 102 -17.18 16.80 8.24
CA TYR A 102 -17.63 15.59 7.56
C TYR A 102 -16.44 14.83 7.00
N LEU A 103 -16.35 13.56 7.39
CA LEU A 103 -15.38 12.62 6.85
C LEU A 103 -16.04 11.88 5.68
N LEU A 104 -15.45 12.00 4.49
CA LEU A 104 -15.86 11.27 3.30
C LEU A 104 -15.03 9.99 3.21
N GLN A 105 -15.70 8.85 3.05
CA GLN A 105 -15.04 7.54 3.00
C GLN A 105 -15.96 6.52 2.31
N GLN A 106 -15.43 5.78 1.33
CA GLN A 106 -16.13 4.64 0.70
C GLN A 106 -17.54 4.96 0.15
N GLY A 107 -17.72 6.14 -0.46
CA GLY A 107 -19.02 6.59 -0.95
C GLY A 107 -19.94 7.18 0.13
N ASP A 108 -19.56 7.09 1.41
CA ASP A 108 -20.33 7.61 2.53
C ASP A 108 -19.80 8.96 3.01
N VAL A 109 -20.69 9.76 3.61
CA VAL A 109 -20.38 10.94 4.39
C VAL A 109 -20.72 10.65 5.85
N ILE A 110 -19.73 10.82 6.72
CA ILE A 110 -19.83 10.58 8.17
C ILE A 110 -19.70 11.94 8.86
N ASP A 111 -20.69 12.32 9.66
CA ASP A 111 -20.57 13.49 10.53
C ASP A 111 -19.71 13.10 11.74
N ILE A 112 -18.59 13.81 11.91
CA ILE A 112 -17.62 13.61 12.98
C ILE A 112 -17.43 14.89 13.81
N SER A 113 -18.42 15.78 13.78
CA SER A 113 -18.38 17.08 14.45
C SER A 113 -18.20 16.91 15.96
N ASP A 114 -19.00 16.04 16.59
CA ASP A 114 -18.73 15.54 17.93
C ASP A 114 -17.93 14.23 17.83
N VAL A 115 -16.66 14.28 18.25
CA VAL A 115 -15.73 13.14 18.16
C VAL A 115 -16.26 11.91 18.89
N ARG A 116 -17.01 12.10 19.97
CA ARG A 116 -17.55 11.01 20.79
C ARG A 116 -18.72 10.30 20.13
N LYS A 117 -19.36 10.93 19.14
CA LYS A 117 -20.59 10.43 18.51
C LYS A 117 -20.55 10.60 17.00
N PRO A 118 -19.62 9.94 16.29
CA PRO A 118 -19.63 9.90 14.84
C PRO A 118 -20.93 9.24 14.34
N THR A 119 -21.58 9.84 13.34
CA THR A 119 -22.84 9.34 12.79
C THR A 119 -22.83 9.29 11.28
N MET A 120 -23.52 8.30 10.72
CA MET A 120 -23.73 8.24 9.27
C MET A 120 -24.61 9.42 8.87
N PHE A 121 -24.11 10.28 7.98
CA PHE A 121 -24.83 11.47 7.55
C PHE A 121 -25.46 11.30 6.16
N ASN A 122 -24.70 10.77 5.20
CA ASN A 122 -25.18 10.49 3.86
C ASN A 122 -24.54 9.19 3.35
N LYS A 123 -25.30 8.09 3.36
CA LYS A 123 -24.83 6.77 2.97
C LYS A 123 -24.93 6.61 1.45
N GLY A 124 -23.84 6.25 0.79
CA GLY A 124 -23.78 6.13 -0.67
C GLY A 124 -24.03 7.44 -1.40
N GLY A 125 -23.59 8.56 -0.82
CA GLY A 125 -23.75 9.90 -1.40
C GLY A 125 -22.90 10.14 -2.66
N PHE A 126 -21.85 9.34 -2.90
CA PHE A 126 -21.00 9.45 -4.08
C PHE A 126 -20.39 8.11 -4.51
N ASP A 127 -19.87 8.03 -5.74
CA ASP A 127 -19.20 6.83 -6.23
C ASP A 127 -17.67 6.93 -6.07
N GLY A 128 -17.08 5.85 -5.57
CA GLY A 128 -15.64 5.64 -5.57
C GLY A 128 -15.01 5.59 -4.17
N TYR A 129 -13.84 4.97 -4.12
CA TYR A 129 -13.10 4.68 -2.88
C TYR A 129 -11.82 5.51 -2.74
N GLN A 130 -11.39 6.13 -3.83
CA GLN A 130 -10.13 6.87 -3.96
C GLN A 130 -10.52 8.31 -4.21
N LEU A 131 -10.45 9.13 -3.17
CA LEU A 131 -11.13 10.42 -3.16
C LEU A 131 -10.24 11.58 -2.73
N GLN A 132 -10.59 12.75 -3.22
CA GLN A 132 -10.00 14.04 -2.90
C GLN A 132 -11.15 15.05 -2.74
N VAL A 133 -11.25 15.72 -1.59
CA VAL A 133 -12.22 16.82 -1.40
C VAL A 133 -11.47 18.10 -1.07
N ALA A 134 -11.91 19.21 -1.64
CA ALA A 134 -11.38 20.53 -1.35
C ALA A 134 -12.35 21.63 -1.79
N TYR A 135 -12.26 22.78 -1.16
CA TYR A 135 -13.05 23.95 -1.50
C TYR A 135 -12.38 24.73 -2.63
N ASN A 136 -13.14 24.95 -3.71
CA ASN A 136 -12.74 25.81 -4.81
C ASN A 136 -13.31 27.21 -4.56
N LYS A 137 -12.42 28.16 -4.25
CA LYS A 137 -12.81 29.54 -3.89
C LYS A 137 -13.47 30.32 -5.02
N ASN A 138 -13.11 30.03 -6.27
CA ASN A 138 -13.65 30.74 -7.43
C ASN A 138 -15.09 30.28 -7.71
N LEU A 139 -15.35 28.99 -7.57
CA LEU A 139 -16.68 28.40 -7.75
C LEU A 139 -17.55 28.53 -6.49
N LYS A 140 -16.94 28.84 -5.34
CA LYS A 140 -17.55 28.84 -4.01
C LYS A 140 -18.21 27.50 -3.66
N LYS A 141 -17.55 26.41 -4.04
CA LYS A 141 -18.07 25.05 -3.90
C LYS A 141 -17.05 24.12 -3.28
N TRP A 142 -17.53 23.18 -2.47
CA TRP A 142 -16.74 21.99 -2.17
C TRP A 142 -16.78 21.06 -3.37
N ILE A 143 -15.61 20.74 -3.92
CA ILE A 143 -15.46 19.81 -5.04
C ILE A 143 -14.87 18.52 -4.52
N LEU A 144 -15.60 17.43 -4.76
CA LEU A 144 -15.14 16.06 -4.53
C LEU A 144 -14.71 15.47 -5.86
N MET A 145 -13.52 14.90 -5.90
CA MET A 145 -13.00 14.14 -7.03
C MET A 145 -12.77 12.68 -6.62
N THR A 146 -13.24 11.73 -7.42
CA THR A 146 -12.98 10.30 -7.20
C THR A 146 -12.32 9.60 -8.37
N GLY A 147 -11.41 8.68 -8.08
CA GLY A 147 -10.74 7.85 -9.07
C GLY A 147 -11.63 6.72 -9.60
N ALA A 148 -11.43 6.38 -10.86
CA ALA A 148 -12.08 5.29 -11.57
C ALA A 148 -11.03 4.49 -12.36
N GLN A 149 -10.79 3.27 -11.92
CA GLN A 149 -9.90 2.31 -12.60
C GLN A 149 -10.69 1.13 -13.14
N THR A 150 -10.08 0.44 -14.10
CA THR A 150 -10.51 -0.89 -14.52
C THR A 150 -10.36 -1.90 -13.36
N PRO A 151 -11.01 -3.07 -13.43
CA PRO A 151 -10.76 -4.14 -12.49
C PRO A 151 -9.26 -4.51 -12.44
N ILE A 152 -8.71 -4.73 -11.26
CA ILE A 152 -7.31 -5.11 -11.05
C ILE A 152 -7.10 -6.54 -11.53
N THR A 153 -6.03 -6.79 -12.28
CA THR A 153 -5.63 -8.12 -12.77
C THR A 153 -4.85 -8.92 -11.73
N ASP A 154 -5.46 -9.12 -10.55
CA ASP A 154 -4.85 -9.84 -9.44
C ASP A 154 -4.67 -11.35 -9.72
N SER A 155 -3.85 -12.03 -8.91
CA SER A 155 -3.74 -13.49 -8.90
C SER A 155 -5.04 -14.15 -8.44
N THR A 156 -5.19 -15.44 -8.73
CA THR A 156 -6.32 -16.25 -8.25
C THR A 156 -5.81 -17.59 -7.72
N PRO A 157 -6.62 -18.36 -6.97
CA PRO A 157 -6.24 -19.71 -6.57
C PRO A 157 -5.84 -20.63 -7.74
N GLU A 158 -6.40 -20.41 -8.93
CA GLU A 158 -6.13 -21.17 -10.16
C GLU A 158 -4.94 -20.63 -10.96
N ALA A 159 -4.64 -19.33 -10.83
CA ALA A 159 -3.53 -18.64 -11.48
C ALA A 159 -2.68 -17.92 -10.41
N PRO A 160 -1.91 -18.68 -9.60
CA PRO A 160 -1.18 -18.17 -8.45
C PRO A 160 -0.16 -17.08 -8.78
N MET A 161 0.37 -17.09 -10.00
CA MET A 161 1.35 -16.13 -10.55
C MET A 161 0.66 -15.05 -11.41
N GLY A 162 -0.68 -14.96 -11.34
CA GLY A 162 -1.49 -14.02 -12.11
C GLY A 162 -1.25 -14.15 -13.61
N LYS A 163 -0.92 -13.03 -14.26
CA LYS A 163 -0.74 -12.94 -15.72
C LYS A 163 0.32 -13.89 -16.31
N TYR A 164 1.24 -14.40 -15.47
CA TYR A 164 2.29 -15.32 -15.89
C TYR A 164 1.80 -16.76 -16.01
N ASP A 165 0.74 -17.12 -15.28
CA ASP A 165 0.05 -18.40 -15.42
C ASP A 165 -1.08 -18.30 -16.46
N ASP A 166 -1.85 -17.22 -16.40
CA ASP A 166 -2.99 -17.00 -17.29
C ASP A 166 -3.05 -15.55 -17.82
N PRO A 167 -2.69 -15.31 -19.09
CA PRO A 167 -2.79 -13.98 -19.69
C PRO A 167 -4.24 -13.50 -19.85
N HIS A 168 -5.24 -14.40 -19.83
CA HIS A 168 -6.66 -14.04 -19.93
C HIS A 168 -7.20 -13.34 -18.66
N LEU A 169 -6.45 -13.35 -17.55
CA LEU A 169 -6.80 -12.53 -16.39
C LEU A 169 -6.85 -11.03 -16.71
N ASP A 170 -6.20 -10.60 -17.78
CA ASP A 170 -6.26 -9.23 -18.28
C ASP A 170 -7.52 -8.91 -19.11
N ASP A 171 -8.26 -9.92 -19.57
CA ASP A 171 -9.45 -9.71 -20.41
C ASP A 171 -10.51 -8.90 -19.67
N LYS A 172 -10.61 -9.02 -18.34
CA LYS A 172 -11.52 -8.19 -17.53
C LYS A 172 -11.19 -6.69 -17.59
N ARG A 173 -9.90 -6.33 -17.69
CA ARG A 173 -9.47 -4.93 -17.91
C ARG A 173 -9.78 -4.51 -19.33
N LYS A 174 -9.34 -5.30 -20.32
CA LYS A 174 -9.52 -4.98 -21.74
C LYS A 174 -10.99 -4.81 -22.12
N ASN A 175 -11.85 -5.69 -21.60
CA ASN A 175 -13.29 -5.68 -21.86
C ASN A 175 -14.08 -4.70 -21.00
N TYR A 176 -13.46 -4.05 -20.01
CA TYR A 176 -14.15 -3.10 -19.13
C TYR A 176 -14.71 -1.90 -19.90
N LYS A 177 -16.02 -1.65 -19.73
CA LYS A 177 -16.78 -0.60 -20.43
C LYS A 177 -17.09 0.63 -19.56
N GLY A 178 -16.73 0.61 -18.28
CA GLY A 178 -16.95 1.75 -17.39
C GLY A 178 -15.89 2.83 -17.54
N LEU A 179 -16.05 3.91 -16.77
CA LEU A 179 -15.10 5.02 -16.74
C LEU A 179 -13.69 4.58 -16.36
N ARG A 180 -12.70 5.06 -17.12
CA ARG A 180 -11.26 4.99 -16.84
C ARG A 180 -10.79 6.43 -16.66
N GLY A 181 -10.61 6.90 -15.43
CA GLY A 181 -10.28 8.30 -15.19
C GLY A 181 -10.78 8.81 -13.84
N VAL A 182 -11.43 9.98 -13.80
CA VAL A 182 -11.94 10.59 -12.57
C VAL A 182 -13.37 11.11 -12.72
N ARG A 183 -14.08 11.22 -11.60
CA ARG A 183 -15.40 11.87 -11.49
C ARG A 183 -15.28 13.11 -10.63
N PHE A 184 -15.99 14.16 -11.00
CA PHE A 184 -16.12 15.39 -10.20
C PHE A 184 -17.54 15.51 -9.67
N TYR A 185 -17.68 15.97 -8.42
CA TYR A 185 -18.95 16.18 -7.74
C TYR A 185 -18.97 17.53 -7.03
N ASP A 186 -20.15 18.13 -6.98
CA ASP A 186 -20.47 19.23 -6.07
C ASP A 186 -20.84 18.61 -4.73
N ALA A 187 -19.98 18.81 -3.74
CA ALA A 187 -20.13 18.32 -2.38
C ALA A 187 -20.52 19.45 -1.39
N THR A 188 -20.91 20.62 -1.89
CA THR A 188 -21.22 21.80 -1.06
C THR A 188 -22.36 21.52 -0.08
N ASP A 189 -23.37 20.77 -0.51
CA ASP A 189 -24.35 20.16 0.37
C ASP A 189 -23.97 18.69 0.63
N PRO A 190 -23.40 18.34 1.80
CA PRO A 190 -22.99 16.98 2.11
C PRO A 190 -24.16 15.99 2.18
N ALA A 191 -25.41 16.47 2.32
CA ALA A 191 -26.61 15.62 2.28
C ALA A 191 -27.04 15.30 0.83
N LYS A 192 -26.58 16.09 -0.15
CA LYS A 192 -26.98 15.98 -1.55
C LYS A 192 -25.80 16.24 -2.49
N ILE A 193 -24.83 15.33 -2.46
CA ILE A 193 -23.68 15.36 -3.37
C ILE A 193 -24.15 15.05 -4.80
N GLY A 194 -23.81 15.92 -5.75
CA GLY A 194 -24.24 15.81 -7.14
C GLY A 194 -23.06 15.66 -8.09
N LYS A 195 -23.09 14.66 -9.00
CA LYS A 195 -22.05 14.51 -10.03
C LYS A 195 -22.08 15.70 -11.00
N ILE A 196 -20.91 16.30 -11.23
CA ILE A 196 -20.70 17.41 -12.17
C ILE A 196 -20.30 16.84 -13.53
N SER A 197 -19.23 16.04 -13.58
CA SER A 197 -18.66 15.53 -14.83
C SER A 197 -17.84 14.25 -14.59
N GLU A 198 -17.39 13.65 -15.70
CA GLU A 198 -16.40 12.59 -15.72
C GLU A 198 -15.30 12.96 -16.72
N PHE A 199 -14.05 12.69 -16.36
CA PHE A 199 -12.89 12.80 -17.23
C PHE A 199 -12.34 11.42 -17.51
N SER A 200 -12.20 11.06 -18.79
CA SER A 200 -11.60 9.79 -19.22
C SER A 200 -10.11 9.98 -19.52
N THR A 201 -9.25 9.13 -18.98
CA THR A 201 -7.80 9.11 -19.30
C THR A 201 -7.48 8.30 -20.55
N GLY A 202 -8.49 7.68 -21.19
CA GLY A 202 -8.31 6.91 -22.42
C GLY A 202 -9.18 5.65 -22.49
N ALA A 203 -9.36 5.12 -23.69
CA ALA A 203 -10.24 3.98 -23.93
C ALA A 203 -9.61 2.61 -23.66
N THR A 204 -8.27 2.53 -23.68
CA THR A 204 -7.52 1.26 -23.63
C THR A 204 -6.58 1.16 -22.42
N GLY A 205 -6.33 2.26 -21.71
CA GLY A 205 -5.57 2.32 -20.46
C GLY A 205 -6.25 1.62 -19.27
N GLN A 206 -5.78 1.91 -18.05
CA GLN A 206 -6.32 1.29 -16.82
C GLN A 206 -7.09 2.25 -15.90
N GLY A 207 -7.29 3.49 -16.33
CA GLY A 207 -7.91 4.54 -15.52
C GLY A 207 -6.97 5.03 -14.43
N THR A 208 -7.54 5.53 -13.32
CA THR A 208 -6.75 6.07 -12.20
C THR A 208 -6.94 5.27 -10.93
N HIS A 209 -5.85 5.12 -10.17
CA HIS A 209 -5.89 4.46 -8.88
C HIS A 209 -6.08 5.47 -7.74
N ARG A 210 -5.09 6.30 -7.41
CA ARG A 210 -5.21 7.38 -6.41
C ARG A 210 -4.59 8.68 -6.93
N ASN A 211 -5.38 9.76 -6.85
CA ASN A 211 -5.06 11.06 -7.45
C ASN A 211 -4.85 12.15 -6.39
N TYR A 212 -4.32 13.31 -6.79
CA TYR A 212 -4.22 14.51 -5.96
C TYR A 212 -4.97 15.67 -6.62
N TYR A 213 -5.84 16.29 -5.83
CA TYR A 213 -6.58 17.50 -6.21
C TYR A 213 -6.87 18.28 -4.94
N ASP A 214 -6.53 19.57 -4.92
CA ASP A 214 -6.63 20.40 -3.73
C ASP A 214 -7.65 21.54 -3.88
N GLY A 215 -8.53 21.47 -4.87
CA GLY A 215 -9.55 22.50 -5.13
C GLY A 215 -9.07 23.62 -6.04
N GLY A 216 -7.78 23.61 -6.40
CA GLY A 216 -7.16 24.55 -7.32
C GLY A 216 -7.43 24.25 -8.80
N LYS A 217 -6.56 24.79 -9.65
CA LYS A 217 -6.60 24.68 -11.11
C LYS A 217 -6.22 23.31 -11.61
N TYR A 218 -5.32 22.58 -10.97
CA TYR A 218 -4.78 21.33 -11.50
C TYR A 218 -5.12 20.12 -10.63
N ALA A 219 -5.34 18.97 -11.28
CA ALA A 219 -5.31 17.65 -10.64
C ALA A 219 -4.23 16.78 -11.26
N TYR A 220 -3.71 15.84 -10.47
CA TYR A 220 -2.56 15.00 -10.77
C TYR A 220 -2.99 13.55 -10.65
N LEU A 221 -2.98 12.84 -11.78
CA LEU A 221 -3.60 11.54 -11.91
C LEU A 221 -2.57 10.44 -12.15
N ASP A 222 -2.72 9.32 -11.43
CA ASP A 222 -1.88 8.15 -11.60
C ASP A 222 -2.46 7.18 -12.63
N THR A 223 -2.04 7.33 -13.87
CA THR A 223 -2.69 6.65 -14.99
C THR A 223 -1.70 6.14 -16.01
N ALA A 224 -2.09 5.05 -16.66
CA ALA A 224 -1.60 4.65 -17.97
C ALA A 224 -2.77 4.89 -18.94
N PRO A 225 -2.68 5.88 -19.86
CA PRO A 225 -3.79 6.27 -20.72
C PRO A 225 -4.12 5.23 -21.82
N ASP A 226 -3.13 4.43 -22.23
CA ASP A 226 -3.28 3.45 -23.32
C ASP A 226 -2.37 2.22 -23.12
N GLU A 227 -2.49 1.24 -24.02
CA GLU A 227 -1.71 -0.01 -23.97
C GLU A 227 -0.25 0.14 -24.42
N THR A 228 0.24 1.36 -24.67
CA THR A 228 1.67 1.58 -24.90
C THR A 228 2.48 1.58 -23.61
N PHE A 229 1.85 1.77 -22.45
CA PHE A 229 2.49 1.83 -21.12
C PHE A 229 2.76 0.43 -20.55
N ILE A 230 3.64 -0.30 -21.22
CA ILE A 230 3.97 -1.69 -20.93
C ILE A 230 5.13 -1.79 -19.91
N HIS A 231 5.67 -3.00 -19.72
CA HIS A 231 6.81 -3.26 -18.81
C HIS A 231 6.49 -3.22 -17.30
N GLN A 232 5.24 -3.45 -16.91
CA GLN A 232 4.88 -3.71 -15.51
C GLN A 232 5.39 -5.10 -15.10
N PRO A 233 6.34 -5.24 -14.16
CA PRO A 233 6.81 -6.55 -13.70
C PRO A 233 5.78 -7.23 -12.79
N SER A 234 5.01 -6.45 -12.05
CA SER A 234 3.99 -6.99 -11.15
C SER A 234 2.91 -7.77 -11.91
N TYR A 235 2.43 -8.86 -11.31
CA TYR A 235 1.28 -9.61 -11.83
C TYR A 235 -0.03 -8.83 -11.66
N PHE A 236 -0.15 -7.98 -10.63
CA PHE A 236 -1.33 -7.15 -10.38
C PHE A 236 -1.18 -5.77 -11.05
N ARG A 237 -2.20 -5.42 -11.87
CA ARG A 237 -2.17 -4.37 -12.91
C ARG A 237 -1.21 -4.68 -14.06
N GLN A 238 -1.63 -4.33 -15.27
CA GLN A 238 -0.87 -4.67 -16.48
C GLN A 238 -0.01 -3.54 -17.02
N LEU A 239 -0.41 -2.30 -16.77
CA LEU A 239 0.25 -1.13 -17.34
C LEU A 239 1.02 -0.37 -16.26
N VAL A 240 2.06 0.32 -16.68
CA VAL A 240 2.90 1.17 -15.83
C VAL A 240 2.31 2.56 -15.80
N ASN A 241 1.79 2.97 -14.64
CA ASN A 241 1.22 4.30 -14.49
C ASN A 241 2.32 5.38 -14.50
N GLY A 242 2.00 6.53 -15.09
CA GLY A 242 2.75 7.77 -14.94
C GLY A 242 1.88 8.88 -14.32
N ASN A 243 2.33 10.12 -14.43
CA ASN A 243 1.62 11.30 -13.92
C ASN A 243 0.96 12.10 -15.05
N MET A 244 -0.36 12.09 -15.08
CA MET A 244 -1.14 12.98 -15.95
C MET A 244 -1.55 14.23 -15.19
N ILE A 245 -1.34 15.41 -15.78
CA ILE A 245 -1.88 16.66 -15.27
C ILE A 245 -3.13 17.01 -16.06
N ILE A 246 -4.20 17.36 -15.36
CA ILE A 246 -5.42 17.89 -15.96
C ILE A 246 -5.73 19.29 -15.42
N ASP A 247 -6.20 20.18 -16.28
CA ASP A 247 -6.77 21.48 -15.93
C ASP A 247 -8.23 21.27 -15.48
N CYS A 248 -8.51 21.66 -14.25
CA CYS A 248 -9.77 21.59 -13.53
C CYS A 248 -10.31 23.00 -13.19
N SER A 249 -9.86 24.05 -13.89
CA SER A 249 -10.40 25.42 -13.74
C SER A 249 -11.93 25.43 -13.85
N ASP A 250 -12.46 24.60 -14.76
CA ASP A 250 -13.87 24.22 -14.82
C ASP A 250 -13.99 22.70 -14.61
N PRO A 251 -14.43 22.23 -13.42
CA PRO A 251 -14.64 20.81 -13.16
C PRO A 251 -15.80 20.22 -13.97
N ALA A 252 -16.60 21.02 -14.70
CA ALA A 252 -17.57 20.50 -15.66
C ALA A 252 -16.93 20.11 -17.00
N SER A 253 -15.75 20.63 -17.31
CA SER A 253 -15.04 20.35 -18.56
C SER A 253 -13.51 20.28 -18.34
N PRO A 254 -13.02 19.33 -17.52
CA PRO A 254 -11.59 19.14 -17.30
C PRO A 254 -10.85 18.75 -18.58
N LYS A 255 -9.59 19.18 -18.72
CA LYS A 255 -8.78 18.95 -19.93
C LYS A 255 -7.40 18.42 -19.59
N GLU A 256 -6.91 17.47 -20.39
CA GLU A 256 -5.51 17.04 -20.29
C GLU A 256 -4.55 18.20 -20.59
N VAL A 257 -3.48 18.28 -19.80
CA VAL A 257 -2.39 19.25 -19.95
C VAL A 257 -1.14 18.53 -20.42
N SER A 258 -0.75 17.46 -19.71
CA SER A 258 0.43 16.67 -20.05
C SER A 258 0.39 15.28 -19.41
N MET A 259 1.22 14.39 -19.94
CA MET A 259 1.45 13.04 -19.43
C MET A 259 2.95 12.79 -19.31
N TRP A 260 3.41 12.42 -18.11
CA TRP A 260 4.81 12.08 -17.84
C TRP A 260 4.95 10.65 -17.35
N TRP A 261 6.04 9.97 -17.72
CA TRP A 261 6.36 8.61 -17.27
C TRP A 261 7.85 8.44 -17.05
N VAL A 262 8.22 7.40 -16.30
CA VAL A 262 9.62 7.01 -16.15
C VAL A 262 10.10 6.41 -17.48
N PRO A 263 11.21 6.89 -18.10
CA PRO A 263 11.73 6.31 -19.34
C PRO A 263 11.94 4.80 -19.22
N GLY A 264 11.46 4.04 -20.22
CA GLY A 264 11.40 2.57 -20.19
C GLY A 264 10.00 2.03 -19.86
N SER A 265 9.03 2.91 -19.57
CA SER A 265 7.64 2.50 -19.28
C SER A 265 6.82 2.25 -20.54
N ARG A 266 7.30 2.63 -21.74
CA ARG A 266 6.51 2.56 -22.97
C ARG A 266 7.10 1.65 -24.04
N LYS A 267 6.23 1.13 -24.90
CA LYS A 267 6.59 0.40 -26.12
C LYS A 267 7.51 1.28 -26.98
N GLY A 268 8.63 0.72 -27.44
CA GLY A 268 9.66 1.45 -28.17
C GLY A 268 10.74 2.07 -27.28
N GLU A 269 10.65 1.94 -25.95
CA GLU A 269 11.67 2.38 -24.99
C GLU A 269 12.47 1.21 -24.40
N GLU A 270 12.58 0.09 -25.11
CA GLU A 270 13.18 -1.15 -24.58
C GLU A 270 14.62 -0.94 -24.11
N ALA A 271 15.39 -0.06 -24.77
CA ALA A 271 16.74 0.30 -24.37
C ALA A 271 16.80 1.03 -23.01
N GLU A 272 15.76 1.80 -22.65
CA GLU A 272 15.65 2.43 -21.33
C GLU A 272 15.16 1.42 -20.29
N TYR A 273 14.21 0.55 -20.67
CA TYR A 273 13.72 -0.53 -19.81
C TYR A 273 14.85 -1.50 -19.39
N ASP A 274 15.76 -1.86 -20.31
CA ASP A 274 16.89 -2.74 -20.03
C ASP A 274 17.88 -2.17 -18.99
N LYS A 275 17.86 -0.85 -18.77
CA LYS A 275 18.65 -0.19 -17.72
C LYS A 275 18.03 -0.38 -16.33
N TRP A 276 16.72 -0.61 -16.25
CA TRP A 276 16.07 -0.87 -14.97
C TRP A 276 16.62 -2.17 -14.39
N ILE A 277 17.13 -2.13 -13.16
CA ILE A 277 17.62 -3.35 -12.50
C ILE A 277 16.53 -4.43 -12.38
N TRP A 278 15.26 -4.00 -12.30
CA TRP A 278 14.07 -4.83 -12.20
C TRP A 278 13.71 -5.59 -13.47
N SER A 279 14.15 -5.13 -14.66
CA SER A 279 13.86 -5.81 -15.94
C SER A 279 14.40 -7.24 -15.98
N LYS A 280 15.35 -7.55 -15.09
CA LYS A 280 16.01 -8.84 -14.94
C LYS A 280 15.35 -9.72 -13.88
N LEU A 281 14.44 -9.17 -13.07
CA LEU A 281 13.74 -9.84 -11.96
C LEU A 281 12.30 -10.16 -12.37
N LEU A 282 12.16 -10.99 -13.41
CA LEU A 282 10.90 -11.47 -13.95
C LEU A 282 10.84 -13.00 -13.94
N PRO A 283 9.65 -13.62 -13.87
CA PRO A 283 9.51 -15.07 -14.06
C PRO A 283 10.13 -15.56 -15.38
N PRO A 284 10.76 -16.75 -15.41
CA PRO A 284 10.91 -17.70 -14.29
C PRO A 284 12.14 -17.42 -13.39
N ARG A 285 12.85 -16.28 -13.54
CA ARG A 285 14.07 -15.99 -12.77
C ARG A 285 13.78 -15.68 -11.29
N VAL A 286 12.60 -15.14 -11.03
CA VAL A 286 12.02 -14.97 -9.69
C VAL A 286 10.66 -15.64 -9.66
N VAL A 287 10.19 -16.01 -8.48
CA VAL A 287 8.79 -16.42 -8.30
C VAL A 287 7.92 -15.17 -8.52
N ALA A 288 6.76 -15.28 -9.19
CA ALA A 288 6.01 -14.11 -9.67
C ALA A 288 5.37 -13.31 -8.54
N ASP A 289 5.01 -13.97 -7.44
CA ASP A 289 4.62 -13.34 -6.17
C ASP A 289 5.79 -12.57 -5.52
N GLN A 290 6.98 -12.64 -6.12
CA GLN A 290 8.19 -11.89 -5.77
C GLN A 290 8.61 -10.92 -6.87
N THR A 291 7.64 -10.39 -7.61
CA THR A 291 7.89 -9.36 -8.61
C THR A 291 7.78 -7.95 -8.03
N PRO A 292 8.58 -7.00 -8.55
CA PRO A 292 8.48 -5.61 -8.18
C PRO A 292 7.30 -4.92 -8.88
N PHE A 293 6.70 -3.92 -8.24
CA PHE A 293 5.70 -3.05 -8.88
C PHE A 293 6.37 -1.79 -9.45
N ALA A 294 6.21 -1.54 -10.75
CA ALA A 294 6.76 -0.35 -11.42
C ALA A 294 5.70 0.74 -11.64
N GLY A 295 6.16 1.98 -11.78
CA GLY A 295 5.31 3.14 -12.08
C GLY A 295 4.62 3.75 -10.87
N LEU A 296 3.89 4.82 -11.14
CA LEU A 296 3.25 5.65 -10.13
C LEU A 296 2.12 4.89 -9.42
N HIS A 297 2.19 4.82 -8.09
CA HIS A 297 1.14 4.22 -7.27
C HIS A 297 0.57 5.26 -6.32
N GLY A 298 -0.56 5.88 -6.67
CA GLY A 298 -1.04 7.08 -6.00
C GLY A 298 -0.46 8.36 -6.58
N PRO A 299 -0.70 9.53 -5.98
CA PRO A 299 -0.45 10.75 -6.73
C PRO A 299 0.99 11.22 -6.64
N VAL A 300 1.35 12.05 -7.61
CA VAL A 300 2.36 13.10 -7.41
C VAL A 300 1.72 14.17 -6.53
N TYR A 301 2.22 14.32 -5.30
CA TYR A 301 1.75 15.38 -4.40
C TYR A 301 2.35 16.72 -4.80
N VAL A 302 1.51 17.76 -4.83
CA VAL A 302 1.91 19.14 -5.11
C VAL A 302 1.47 20.02 -3.93
N PRO A 303 2.28 20.09 -2.86
CA PRO A 303 1.87 20.70 -1.59
C PRO A 303 1.65 22.22 -1.68
N LYS A 304 2.27 22.87 -2.66
CA LYS A 304 2.02 24.26 -3.03
C LYS A 304 1.50 24.30 -4.47
N ARG A 305 0.28 24.79 -4.64
CA ARG A 305 -0.39 24.91 -5.95
C ARG A 305 0.48 25.65 -6.96
N LEU A 306 0.41 25.25 -8.23
CA LEU A 306 1.17 25.91 -9.30
C LEU A 306 0.75 27.36 -9.49
N GLU A 307 -0.56 27.63 -9.42
CA GLU A 307 -1.13 28.99 -9.49
C GLU A 307 -0.78 29.89 -8.29
N ASP A 308 -0.29 29.31 -7.19
CA ASP A 308 0.22 30.04 -6.03
C ASP A 308 1.76 30.16 -6.04
N GLY A 309 2.40 29.84 -7.17
CA GLY A 309 3.85 29.90 -7.34
C GLY A 309 4.57 28.69 -6.75
N GLY A 310 3.93 27.53 -6.69
CA GLY A 310 4.59 26.24 -6.54
C GLY A 310 5.06 25.69 -7.88
N ASN A 311 6.00 24.74 -7.86
CA ASN A 311 6.60 24.16 -9.07
C ASN A 311 7.23 22.78 -8.82
N ARG A 312 6.82 22.08 -7.74
CA ARG A 312 7.36 20.78 -7.36
C ARG A 312 6.26 19.74 -7.22
N GLY A 313 6.51 18.57 -7.79
CA GLY A 313 5.74 17.36 -7.59
C GLY A 313 6.57 16.26 -6.93
N TYR A 314 6.00 15.55 -5.96
CA TYR A 314 6.65 14.48 -5.22
C TYR A 314 5.90 13.16 -5.40
N GLY A 315 6.48 12.20 -6.13
CA GLY A 315 5.80 10.97 -6.53
C GLY A 315 6.47 9.69 -6.05
N ALA A 316 5.65 8.66 -5.81
CA ALA A 316 6.08 7.31 -5.43
C ALA A 316 5.91 6.35 -6.63
N PHE A 317 7.02 6.04 -7.31
CA PHE A 317 7.02 5.27 -8.55
C PHE A 317 7.40 3.80 -8.33
N GLY A 318 6.89 3.17 -7.27
CA GLY A 318 7.12 1.75 -7.00
C GLY A 318 8.62 1.43 -6.91
N CYS A 319 9.08 0.45 -7.66
CA CYS A 319 10.50 0.08 -7.75
C CYS A 319 11.37 1.11 -8.48
N ASN A 320 10.78 2.07 -9.23
CA ASN A 320 11.50 3.21 -9.81
C ASN A 320 11.79 4.31 -8.78
N GLY A 321 11.34 4.14 -7.52
CA GLY A 321 11.75 4.97 -6.40
C GLY A 321 10.88 6.20 -6.14
N PHE A 322 11.39 7.08 -5.29
CA PHE A 322 10.86 8.42 -5.06
C PHE A 322 11.41 9.38 -6.09
N ILE A 323 10.55 10.13 -6.78
CA ILE A 323 10.95 11.07 -7.84
C ILE A 323 10.39 12.45 -7.55
N ILE A 324 11.24 13.47 -7.71
CA ILE A 324 10.86 14.89 -7.70
C ILE A 324 10.70 15.36 -9.14
N LEU A 325 9.52 15.89 -9.45
CA LEU A 325 9.21 16.49 -10.75
C LEU A 325 9.25 18.02 -10.67
N ASP A 326 9.88 18.65 -11.65
CA ASP A 326 9.73 20.05 -11.98
C ASP A 326 8.41 20.24 -12.74
N LEU A 327 7.58 21.11 -12.19
CA LEU A 327 6.25 21.45 -12.70
C LEU A 327 6.15 22.95 -13.01
N SER A 328 7.27 23.67 -13.14
CA SER A 328 7.27 25.09 -13.50
C SER A 328 6.58 25.36 -14.84
N ASP A 329 6.68 24.41 -15.76
CA ASP A 329 5.85 24.32 -16.96
C ASP A 329 5.01 23.03 -16.88
N PRO A 330 3.73 23.10 -16.47
CA PRO A 330 2.91 21.90 -16.33
C PRO A 330 2.63 21.19 -17.66
N ALA A 331 2.85 21.82 -18.81
CA ALA A 331 2.77 21.14 -20.11
C ALA A 331 4.00 20.26 -20.39
N HIS A 332 5.13 20.51 -19.70
CA HIS A 332 6.40 19.84 -19.92
C HIS A 332 7.04 19.43 -18.58
N GLN A 333 6.45 18.44 -17.92
CA GLN A 333 6.96 17.89 -16.67
C GLN A 333 8.36 17.29 -16.86
N ARG A 334 9.26 17.50 -15.90
CA ARG A 334 10.63 16.98 -15.98
C ARG A 334 11.07 16.41 -14.64
N GLU A 335 11.86 15.35 -14.68
CA GLU A 335 12.52 14.87 -13.47
C GLU A 335 13.64 15.82 -13.05
N ILE A 336 13.70 16.13 -11.74
CA ILE A 336 14.79 16.87 -11.10
C ILE A 336 15.82 15.90 -10.53
N GLY A 337 15.33 14.95 -9.73
CA GLY A 337 16.14 13.97 -9.02
C GLY A 337 15.27 12.90 -8.40
N ARG A 338 15.92 11.80 -8.02
CA ARG A 338 15.24 10.63 -7.45
C ARG A 338 16.08 9.93 -6.40
N PHE A 339 15.40 9.23 -5.51
CA PHE A 339 16.01 8.19 -4.68
C PHE A 339 15.46 6.83 -5.12
N GLU A 340 16.35 6.00 -5.66
CA GLU A 340 16.06 4.59 -5.92
C GLU A 340 16.54 3.74 -4.74
N PRO A 341 15.68 2.89 -4.16
CA PRO A 341 16.06 2.03 -3.06
C PRO A 341 17.09 0.98 -3.50
N PRO A 342 18.00 0.57 -2.60
CA PRO A 342 18.87 -0.57 -2.82
C PRO A 342 18.07 -1.84 -3.19
N PRO A 343 18.59 -2.74 -4.05
CA PRO A 343 17.81 -3.86 -4.59
C PRO A 343 17.16 -4.82 -3.61
N GLN A 344 17.74 -4.96 -2.41
CA GLN A 344 17.16 -5.75 -1.34
C GLN A 344 15.83 -5.19 -0.78
N TYR A 345 15.46 -3.95 -1.11
CA TYR A 345 14.23 -3.29 -0.63
C TYR A 345 13.20 -3.04 -1.73
N SER A 346 13.47 -3.47 -2.95
CA SER A 346 12.65 -3.12 -4.12
C SER A 346 12.43 -4.25 -5.10
N GLY A 347 12.99 -5.42 -4.83
CA GLY A 347 12.78 -6.60 -5.66
C GLY A 347 11.38 -7.22 -5.57
N MET A 348 10.54 -6.85 -4.58
CA MET A 348 9.20 -7.44 -4.38
C MET A 348 8.21 -6.41 -3.83
N GLY A 349 6.93 -6.52 -4.19
CA GLY A 349 5.87 -5.63 -3.72
C GLY A 349 6.02 -4.20 -4.26
N ILE A 350 5.42 -3.23 -3.56
CA ILE A 350 5.43 -1.81 -3.97
C ILE A 350 6.44 -1.06 -3.10
N ALA A 351 7.70 -0.96 -3.55
CA ALA A 351 8.77 -0.37 -2.74
C ALA A 351 8.50 1.09 -2.32
N PHE A 352 7.92 1.89 -3.22
CA PHE A 352 7.46 3.24 -2.98
C PHE A 352 5.98 3.33 -3.33
N HIS A 353 5.15 3.45 -2.30
CA HIS A 353 3.70 3.51 -2.37
C HIS A 353 3.14 4.91 -2.11
N THR A 354 3.68 5.69 -1.19
CA THR A 354 3.20 7.07 -0.93
C THR A 354 4.33 7.93 -0.39
N ILE A 355 4.34 9.21 -0.79
CA ILE A 355 5.25 10.23 -0.26
C ILE A 355 4.47 11.16 0.67
N TYR A 356 4.89 11.25 1.92
CA TYR A 356 4.39 12.21 2.87
C TYR A 356 5.23 13.50 2.81
N CYS A 357 4.60 14.58 2.37
CA CYS A 357 5.21 15.91 2.22
C CYS A 357 4.87 16.85 3.38
N GLY A 358 4.45 16.35 4.54
CA GLY A 358 4.06 17.20 5.68
C GLY A 358 5.22 17.81 6.44
N ILE A 359 6.47 17.41 6.14
CA ILE A 359 7.69 17.90 6.81
C ILE A 359 8.66 18.65 5.87
N LEU A 360 8.13 19.20 4.77
CA LEU A 360 8.92 19.95 3.79
C LEU A 360 9.61 21.18 4.37
N GLU A 361 9.07 21.79 5.43
CA GLU A 361 9.70 22.94 6.12
C GLU A 361 11.08 22.59 6.68
N ARG A 362 11.30 21.31 6.99
CA ARG A 362 12.60 20.79 7.46
C ARG A 362 13.52 20.38 6.32
N GLY A 363 13.04 20.36 5.08
CA GLY A 363 13.75 19.86 3.89
C GLY A 363 13.71 18.34 3.73
N PHE A 364 12.67 17.67 4.23
CA PHE A 364 12.55 16.22 4.19
C PHE A 364 11.19 15.76 3.65
N VAL A 365 11.14 14.50 3.20
CA VAL A 365 9.92 13.73 2.97
C VAL A 365 10.03 12.37 3.67
N ILE A 366 8.88 11.74 3.93
CA ILE A 366 8.84 10.34 4.36
C ILE A 366 8.19 9.52 3.25
N SER A 367 8.83 8.45 2.79
CA SER A 367 8.21 7.48 1.89
C SER A 367 7.82 6.21 2.65
N ASN A 368 6.82 5.50 2.13
CA ASN A 368 6.52 4.14 2.58
C ASN A 368 6.36 3.20 1.39
N GLY A 369 6.67 1.92 1.58
CA GLY A 369 6.25 0.86 0.67
C GLY A 369 4.86 0.32 1.01
N GLU A 370 4.35 -0.58 0.18
CA GLU A 370 3.15 -1.39 0.43
C GLU A 370 3.50 -2.86 0.20
N THR A 371 3.46 -3.64 1.28
CA THR A 371 3.60 -5.10 1.25
C THR A 371 2.32 -5.69 0.70
N THR A 372 2.36 -6.46 -0.39
CA THR A 372 1.22 -7.07 -1.08
C THR A 372 0.85 -8.44 -0.53
N ASN A 373 1.84 -9.21 -0.05
CA ASN A 373 1.64 -10.61 0.29
C ASN A 373 1.44 -10.81 1.80
N SER A 374 0.68 -11.84 2.15
CA SER A 374 0.40 -12.23 3.52
C SER A 374 1.52 -13.07 4.14
N ASP A 375 1.52 -13.15 5.47
CA ASP A 375 2.40 -14.02 6.28
C ASP A 375 3.89 -13.77 6.05
N CYS A 376 4.25 -12.54 5.70
CA CYS A 376 5.62 -12.16 5.31
C CYS A 376 6.21 -13.03 4.19
N ASN A 377 5.38 -13.48 3.24
CA ASN A 377 5.85 -14.08 1.99
C ASN A 377 6.44 -13.03 1.02
N GLN A 378 7.12 -12.03 1.57
CA GLN A 378 7.88 -11.04 0.84
C GLN A 378 8.84 -10.29 1.75
N ILE A 379 9.78 -9.56 1.15
CA ILE A 379 10.65 -8.64 1.88
C ILE A 379 9.83 -7.57 2.61
N TYR A 380 10.33 -7.18 3.78
CA TYR A 380 9.84 -6.03 4.50
C TYR A 380 10.23 -4.75 3.75
N LEU A 381 9.24 -3.90 3.48
CA LEU A 381 9.42 -2.64 2.79
C LEU A 381 9.47 -1.51 3.83
N PRO A 382 10.63 -0.88 4.06
CA PRO A 382 10.78 0.13 5.09
C PRO A 382 10.14 1.45 4.70
N ASN A 383 9.82 2.27 5.71
CA ASN A 383 9.50 3.67 5.51
C ASN A 383 10.78 4.48 5.62
N TRP A 384 11.10 5.27 4.60
CA TRP A 384 12.35 6.02 4.54
C TRP A 384 12.13 7.47 4.95
N VAL A 385 13.03 8.01 5.76
CA VAL A 385 13.19 9.45 5.96
C VAL A 385 14.22 9.94 4.94
N ILE A 386 13.83 10.86 4.06
CA ILE A 386 14.63 11.26 2.90
C ILE A 386 14.90 12.76 2.98
N ASP A 387 16.18 13.13 3.00
CA ASP A 387 16.67 14.50 2.85
C ASP A 387 16.54 14.93 1.39
N ILE A 388 15.87 16.06 1.16
CA ILE A 388 15.66 16.64 -0.17
C ILE A 388 16.19 18.07 -0.27
N ARG A 389 17.05 18.51 0.65
CA ARG A 389 17.68 19.84 0.58
C ARG A 389 18.52 20.02 -0.69
N ASP A 390 19.09 18.94 -1.21
CA ASP A 390 19.55 18.82 -2.60
C ASP A 390 18.53 17.98 -3.40
N GLU A 391 17.61 18.66 -4.07
CA GLU A 391 16.54 18.01 -4.84
C GLU A 391 17.06 17.16 -6.01
N GLN A 392 18.26 17.43 -6.52
CA GLN A 392 18.88 16.63 -7.58
C GLN A 392 19.42 15.30 -7.05
N ARG A 393 19.68 15.22 -5.74
CA ARG A 393 20.26 14.05 -5.08
C ARG A 393 19.58 13.76 -3.75
N PRO A 394 18.30 13.33 -3.73
CA PRO A 394 17.64 12.93 -2.50
C PRO A 394 18.41 11.81 -1.78
N VAL A 395 18.60 11.93 -0.47
CA VAL A 395 19.40 10.98 0.33
C VAL A 395 18.56 10.38 1.46
N PRO A 396 18.43 9.05 1.58
CA PRO A 396 17.82 8.44 2.75
C PRO A 396 18.73 8.62 3.99
N VAL A 397 18.17 9.13 5.09
CA VAL A 397 18.92 9.36 6.34
C VAL A 397 18.56 8.39 7.46
N ALA A 398 17.35 7.82 7.41
CA ALA A 398 16.88 6.84 8.38
C ALA A 398 15.74 6.00 7.79
N GLN A 399 15.38 4.93 8.53
CA GLN A 399 14.12 4.21 8.35
C GLN A 399 13.28 4.39 9.62
N LEU A 400 11.96 4.47 9.49
CA LEU A 400 11.10 4.34 10.67
C LEU A 400 11.26 2.93 11.27
N PRO A 401 11.30 2.79 12.61
CA PRO A 401 11.40 1.50 13.27
C PRO A 401 10.35 0.50 12.76
N ARG A 402 10.80 -0.73 12.45
CA ARG A 402 9.91 -1.85 12.11
C ARG A 402 9.02 -2.15 13.33
N PRO A 403 7.69 -2.19 13.17
CA PRO A 403 6.80 -2.44 14.30
C PRO A 403 7.07 -3.76 15.00
N VAL A 404 7.01 -3.75 16.32
CA VAL A 404 7.14 -4.94 17.17
C VAL A 404 5.79 -5.22 17.85
N PRO A 405 5.37 -6.50 17.95
CA PRO A 405 4.18 -6.85 18.72
C PRO A 405 4.27 -6.42 20.20
N PRO A 406 3.14 -6.03 20.81
CA PRO A 406 3.05 -5.89 22.26
C PRO A 406 3.47 -7.20 22.98
N PRO A 407 4.12 -7.14 24.14
CA PRO A 407 4.59 -8.33 24.87
C PRO A 407 3.50 -9.37 25.17
N GLU A 408 2.24 -8.94 25.33
CA GLU A 408 1.07 -9.77 25.62
C GLU A 408 0.42 -10.40 24.38
N ALA A 409 0.92 -10.09 23.18
CA ALA A 409 0.48 -10.72 21.95
C ALA A 409 0.82 -12.22 21.93
N PRO A 410 0.03 -13.08 21.26
CA PRO A 410 0.25 -14.52 21.19
C PRO A 410 1.31 -14.90 20.15
N TYR A 411 1.93 -13.90 19.52
CA TYR A 411 2.90 -14.01 18.46
C TYR A 411 4.07 -13.07 18.78
N ARG A 412 5.29 -13.57 18.53
CA ARG A 412 6.53 -12.83 18.77
C ARG A 412 6.92 -11.84 17.66
N ASP A 413 6.32 -11.99 16.49
CA ASP A 413 6.54 -11.13 15.33
C ASP A 413 5.24 -11.04 14.51
N PHE A 414 5.01 -9.92 13.82
CA PHE A 414 3.84 -9.75 12.96
C PHE A 414 3.81 -10.74 11.79
N CYS A 415 4.96 -11.26 11.36
CA CYS A 415 5.02 -12.35 10.38
C CYS A 415 4.29 -13.63 10.84
N PHE A 416 4.03 -13.77 12.15
CA PHE A 416 3.32 -14.90 12.72
C PHE A 416 1.85 -14.61 13.04
N LYS A 417 1.38 -13.36 12.86
CA LYS A 417 0.02 -12.91 13.21
C LYS A 417 -1.06 -13.30 12.20
N ARG A 418 -0.66 -13.57 10.95
CA ARG A 418 -1.49 -13.71 9.75
C ARG A 418 -1.86 -12.40 9.05
N GLY A 419 -1.85 -12.40 7.72
CA GLY A 419 -2.19 -11.25 6.85
C GLY A 419 -0.97 -10.44 6.40
N ARG A 420 -1.17 -9.26 5.78
CA ARG A 420 -0.07 -8.44 5.23
C ARG A 420 0.63 -7.65 6.34
N PHE A 421 1.95 -7.79 6.43
CA PHE A 421 2.75 -7.01 7.38
C PHE A 421 3.67 -6.03 6.66
N GLY A 422 3.33 -4.75 6.77
CA GLY A 422 4.07 -3.63 6.20
C GLY A 422 3.25 -2.35 6.34
N ALA A 423 3.86 -1.20 6.03
CA ALA A 423 3.15 0.07 5.97
C ALA A 423 2.15 0.08 4.80
N HIS A 424 1.21 1.03 4.84
CA HIS A 424 0.33 1.29 3.71
C HIS A 424 0.14 2.79 3.46
N ASN A 425 -0.35 3.59 4.41
CA ASN A 425 -0.55 5.02 4.17
C ASN A 425 -0.13 5.91 5.35
N PRO A 426 0.49 7.07 5.05
CA PRO A 426 0.54 8.19 5.99
C PRO A 426 -0.84 8.87 6.09
N PRO A 427 -1.00 9.81 7.03
CA PRO A 427 -2.13 10.72 7.03
C PRO A 427 -2.17 11.54 5.74
N HIS A 428 -3.38 11.89 5.33
CA HIS A 428 -3.55 12.74 4.16
C HIS A 428 -2.96 14.14 4.40
N LEU A 429 -2.35 14.73 3.37
CA LEU A 429 -1.76 16.08 3.44
C LEU A 429 -2.79 17.21 3.57
N LYS A 430 -4.07 16.93 3.28
CA LYS A 430 -5.18 17.89 3.37
C LYS A 430 -6.01 17.57 4.61
N ALA A 431 -5.75 18.30 5.67
CA ALA A 431 -6.39 18.12 6.96
C ALA A 431 -6.54 19.45 7.71
N PRO A 432 -7.47 19.56 8.67
CA PRO A 432 -7.54 20.70 9.58
C PRO A 432 -6.28 20.82 10.46
N GLY A 433 -5.78 22.04 10.65
CA GLY A 433 -4.61 22.37 11.45
C GLY A 433 -3.26 22.09 10.77
N LYS A 434 -2.20 22.66 11.35
CA LYS A 434 -0.82 22.45 10.87
C LYS A 434 -0.25 21.09 11.28
N PRO A 435 0.33 20.32 10.33
CA PRO A 435 1.05 19.09 10.66
C PRO A 435 2.20 19.34 11.63
N ARG A 436 2.30 18.48 12.65
CA ARG A 436 3.46 18.47 13.55
C ARG A 436 4.70 18.07 12.76
N GLN A 437 5.77 18.82 12.89
CA GLN A 437 7.01 18.58 12.16
C GLN A 437 7.86 17.46 12.80
N GLU A 438 7.54 17.13 14.04
CA GLU A 438 8.21 16.21 14.95
C GLU A 438 7.42 14.91 15.22
N PHE A 439 6.25 14.74 14.60
CA PHE A 439 5.40 13.58 14.82
C PHE A 439 4.75 13.08 13.53
N ILE A 440 4.67 11.77 13.36
CA ILE A 440 3.92 11.16 12.25
C ILE A 440 3.19 9.89 12.68
N ALA A 441 2.00 9.67 12.11
CA ALA A 441 1.25 8.43 12.26
C ALA A 441 1.21 7.67 10.94
N TYR A 442 1.15 6.34 10.96
CA TYR A 442 1.10 5.51 9.76
C TYR A 442 0.20 4.30 9.98
N SER A 443 -0.53 3.91 8.94
CA SER A 443 -1.18 2.59 8.89
C SER A 443 -0.16 1.51 8.51
N TYR A 444 -0.24 0.38 9.20
CA TYR A 444 0.62 -0.79 9.05
C TYR A 444 -0.18 -2.10 8.95
N PHE A 445 -1.23 -2.15 8.13
CA PHE A 445 -2.07 -3.35 7.93
C PHE A 445 -2.33 -4.10 9.24
N ILE A 446 -1.84 -5.34 9.38
CA ILE A 446 -2.08 -6.19 10.56
C ILE A 446 -1.37 -5.72 11.83
N ALA A 447 -0.36 -4.86 11.70
CA ALA A 447 0.32 -4.20 12.80
C ALA A 447 -0.37 -2.88 13.20
N GLY A 448 -1.51 -2.53 12.62
CA GLY A 448 -2.37 -1.48 13.13
C GLY A 448 -1.89 -0.05 12.79
N LEU A 449 -2.24 0.90 13.64
CA LEU A 449 -1.74 2.27 13.62
C LEU A 449 -0.44 2.36 14.42
N ARG A 450 0.56 3.04 13.86
CA ARG A 450 1.85 3.32 14.49
C ARG A 450 2.12 4.80 14.51
N CYS A 451 2.62 5.31 15.62
CA CYS A 451 2.95 6.72 15.80
C CYS A 451 4.42 6.85 16.17
N TYR A 452 5.11 7.77 15.49
CA TYR A 452 6.55 7.96 15.62
C TYR A 452 6.86 9.40 16.02
N ASP A 453 7.79 9.53 16.97
CA ASP A 453 8.56 10.76 17.15
C ASP A 453 9.62 10.81 16.05
N ILE A 454 9.62 11.91 15.32
CA ILE A 454 10.55 12.24 14.24
C ILE A 454 11.25 13.57 14.51
N GLY A 455 11.32 14.01 15.78
CA GLY A 455 12.09 15.17 16.21
C GLY A 455 13.55 15.07 15.80
N ASP A 456 14.18 13.91 16.05
CA ASP A 456 15.44 13.51 15.41
C ASP A 456 15.15 12.61 14.19
N LEU A 457 15.30 13.18 13.00
CA LEU A 457 15.04 12.48 11.73
C LEU A 457 16.07 11.38 11.42
N THR A 458 17.21 11.36 12.12
CA THR A 458 18.22 10.30 11.98
C THR A 458 17.97 9.12 12.94
N LYS A 459 17.12 9.34 13.95
CA LYS A 459 16.76 8.33 14.95
C LYS A 459 15.26 8.40 15.31
N PRO A 460 14.35 8.08 14.37
CA PRO A 460 12.92 8.02 14.68
C PRO A 460 12.60 6.94 15.73
N GLU A 461 11.62 7.19 16.58
CA GLU A 461 11.23 6.28 17.66
C GLU A 461 9.71 6.03 17.65
N GLU A 462 9.27 4.79 17.82
CA GLU A 462 7.85 4.49 17.99
C GLU A 462 7.40 4.91 19.40
N VAL A 463 6.41 5.79 19.49
CA VAL A 463 5.94 6.37 20.77
C VAL A 463 4.54 5.93 21.17
N ALA A 464 3.73 5.47 20.21
CA ALA A 464 2.39 4.98 20.48
C ALA A 464 1.92 4.00 19.39
N CYS A 465 1.03 3.07 19.76
CA CYS A 465 0.42 2.17 18.79
C CYS A 465 -1.01 1.78 19.16
N PHE A 466 -1.79 1.45 18.13
CA PHE A 466 -3.12 0.90 18.27
C PHE A 466 -3.35 -0.21 17.25
N ILE A 467 -3.66 -1.41 17.72
CA ILE A 467 -3.95 -2.57 16.89
C ILE A 467 -5.41 -2.96 17.17
N PRO A 468 -6.34 -2.73 16.22
CA PRO A 468 -7.72 -3.18 16.39
C PRO A 468 -7.82 -4.71 16.25
N PRO A 469 -8.94 -5.31 16.68
CA PRO A 469 -9.26 -6.69 16.32
C PRO A 469 -9.12 -6.90 14.81
N GLN A 470 -8.44 -7.98 14.40
CA GLN A 470 -8.38 -8.34 12.99
C GLN A 470 -9.76 -8.83 12.54
N GLY A 471 -10.24 -8.38 11.37
CA GLY A 471 -11.46 -8.85 10.71
C GLY A 471 -11.22 -10.13 9.88
N GLY A 472 -12.17 -10.50 9.02
CA GLY A 472 -11.97 -11.60 8.05
C GLY A 472 -12.12 -13.03 8.58
N ASP A 473 -11.83 -14.00 7.70
CA ASP A 473 -11.89 -15.45 7.93
C ASP A 473 -10.75 -16.15 7.15
N LEU A 474 -9.96 -16.98 7.83
CA LEU A 474 -8.84 -17.72 7.22
C LEU A 474 -9.27 -18.64 6.07
N LYS A 475 -10.55 -19.05 6.03
CA LYS A 475 -11.11 -19.87 4.94
C LYS A 475 -11.50 -19.06 3.71
N LYS A 476 -11.54 -17.73 3.81
CA LYS A 476 -11.95 -16.83 2.72
C LYS A 476 -10.73 -16.05 2.23
N PHE A 477 -10.30 -16.40 1.03
CA PHE A 477 -9.22 -15.74 0.31
C PHE A 477 -9.37 -14.20 0.32
N GLY A 478 -8.28 -13.48 0.61
CA GLY A 478 -8.23 -12.01 0.63
C GLY A 478 -8.98 -11.31 1.76
N SER A 479 -9.65 -12.04 2.66
CA SER A 479 -10.58 -11.41 3.63
C SER A 479 -9.93 -10.85 4.91
N TYR A 480 -8.67 -11.17 5.18
CA TYR A 480 -8.00 -10.89 6.47
C TYR A 480 -6.67 -10.15 6.33
N ASP A 481 -6.33 -9.72 5.11
CA ASP A 481 -4.99 -9.24 4.78
C ASP A 481 -4.73 -7.80 5.25
N ARG A 482 -5.79 -6.97 5.34
CA ARG A 482 -5.67 -5.52 5.45
C ARG A 482 -6.42 -4.98 6.67
N THR A 483 -5.87 -5.19 7.87
CA THR A 483 -6.54 -4.77 9.11
C THR A 483 -6.68 -3.25 9.26
N VAL A 484 -5.58 -2.49 9.20
CA VAL A 484 -5.60 -1.02 9.18
C VAL A 484 -5.01 -0.52 7.86
N ASP A 485 -5.84 0.14 7.06
CA ASP A 485 -5.47 0.57 5.72
C ASP A 485 -5.08 2.04 5.66
N ASN A 486 -5.75 2.89 6.43
CA ASN A 486 -5.57 4.33 6.34
C ASN A 486 -5.62 5.01 7.71
N VAL A 487 -5.00 6.18 7.76
CA VAL A 487 -5.02 7.08 8.89
C VAL A 487 -5.34 8.49 8.40
N PHE A 488 -6.07 9.26 9.21
CA PHE A 488 -6.30 10.68 9.00
C PHE A 488 -6.10 11.39 10.33
N VAL A 489 -5.41 12.53 10.34
CA VAL A 489 -5.12 13.28 11.56
C VAL A 489 -5.77 14.65 11.46
N GLU A 490 -6.59 15.01 12.43
CA GLU A 490 -7.02 16.38 12.65
C GLU A 490 -6.04 17.05 13.60
N TRP A 491 -5.15 17.88 13.05
CA TRP A 491 -4.05 18.48 13.79
C TRP A 491 -4.51 19.55 14.76
N ASP A 492 -5.61 20.25 14.46
CA ASP A 492 -6.19 21.28 15.32
C ASP A 492 -6.99 20.70 16.51
N ARG A 493 -7.58 19.51 16.36
CA ARG A 493 -8.29 18.79 17.43
C ARG A 493 -7.44 17.75 18.15
N ASN A 494 -6.22 17.48 17.67
CA ASN A 494 -5.34 16.40 18.15
C ASN A 494 -6.02 15.01 18.13
N ILE A 495 -6.75 14.71 17.04
CA ILE A 495 -7.49 13.45 16.86
C ILE A 495 -6.87 12.65 15.71
N ILE A 496 -6.73 11.33 15.92
CA ILE A 496 -6.33 10.38 14.89
C ILE A 496 -7.53 9.49 14.55
N TRP A 497 -7.95 9.51 13.29
CA TRP A 497 -8.92 8.57 12.73
C TRP A 497 -8.17 7.38 12.10
N CYS A 498 -8.40 6.20 12.65
CA CYS A 498 -7.82 4.94 12.20
C CYS A 498 -8.88 4.12 11.47
N ALA A 499 -8.70 3.96 10.16
CA ALA A 499 -9.61 3.25 9.26
C ALA A 499 -9.22 1.77 9.17
N ALA A 500 -10.09 0.89 9.69
CA ALA A 500 -9.82 -0.54 9.81
C ALA A 500 -10.93 -1.42 9.23
N ASP A 501 -10.61 -2.70 9.02
CA ASP A 501 -11.55 -3.74 8.60
C ASP A 501 -12.67 -4.05 9.60
N THR A 502 -12.55 -3.57 10.84
CA THR A 502 -13.52 -3.75 11.93
C THR A 502 -14.17 -2.45 12.42
N GLY A 503 -13.93 -1.33 11.74
CA GLY A 503 -14.59 -0.06 12.01
C GLY A 503 -13.66 1.14 11.83
N LEU A 504 -14.20 2.32 12.13
CA LEU A 504 -13.46 3.58 12.12
C LEU A 504 -13.27 4.04 13.56
N TYR A 505 -12.01 4.15 14.00
CA TYR A 505 -11.66 4.43 15.39
C TYR A 505 -11.16 5.86 15.53
N ALA A 506 -11.72 6.63 16.47
CA ALA A 506 -11.18 7.91 16.89
C ALA A 506 -10.24 7.71 18.09
N LEU A 507 -9.00 8.15 17.96
CA LEU A 507 -7.94 7.95 18.96
C LEU A 507 -7.31 9.28 19.34
N SER A 508 -6.87 9.41 20.60
CA SER A 508 -5.93 10.45 21.02
C SER A 508 -4.57 9.85 21.33
N CYS A 509 -3.54 10.69 21.27
CA CYS A 509 -2.16 10.34 21.61
C CYS A 509 -1.56 11.52 22.38
N PRO A 510 -0.92 11.32 23.55
CA PRO A 510 -0.29 12.40 24.31
C PRO A 510 0.70 13.23 23.49
N ASN A 511 1.40 12.63 22.53
CA ASN A 511 2.34 13.32 21.64
C ASN A 511 1.68 14.31 20.68
N LEU A 512 0.37 14.17 20.39
CA LEU A 512 -0.38 15.20 19.65
C LEU A 512 -0.87 16.34 20.56
N GLY A 513 -1.00 16.08 21.85
CA GLY A 513 -1.56 17.00 22.84
C GLY A 513 -2.96 16.61 23.30
N LYS A 514 -3.59 17.47 24.10
CA LYS A 514 -4.93 17.22 24.64
C LYS A 514 -5.97 17.24 23.50
N PRO A 515 -6.84 16.22 23.38
CA PRO A 515 -7.85 16.19 22.33
C PRO A 515 -8.95 17.23 22.56
N ILE A 516 -9.47 17.80 21.48
CA ILE A 516 -10.67 18.64 21.46
C ILE A 516 -11.82 17.83 20.87
N LEU A 517 -12.84 17.57 21.69
CA LEU A 517 -13.92 16.61 21.35
C LEU A 517 -15.20 17.29 20.85
N ASP A 518 -15.43 18.53 21.26
CA ASP A 518 -16.62 19.30 20.91
C ASP A 518 -16.55 19.83 19.46
N PRO A 519 -17.71 20.07 18.81
CA PRO A 519 -17.76 20.71 17.50
C PRO A 519 -17.07 22.08 17.50
N MET A 520 -16.24 22.33 16.49
CA MET A 520 -15.54 23.61 16.32
C MET A 520 -15.25 23.86 14.84
N PRO A 521 -15.20 25.13 14.40
CA PRO A 521 -14.85 25.46 13.02
C PRO A 521 -13.38 25.10 12.75
N VAL A 522 -13.04 24.98 11.46
CA VAL A 522 -11.64 24.83 11.04
C VAL A 522 -11.04 26.22 10.90
N ALA A 523 -10.07 26.56 11.73
CA ALA A 523 -9.42 27.87 11.71
C ALA A 523 -8.35 27.97 10.60
N GLU A 524 -7.62 26.88 10.39
CA GLU A 524 -6.59 26.76 9.36
C GLU A 524 -6.52 25.32 8.84
N TRP A 525 -5.98 25.17 7.62
CA TRP A 525 -5.74 23.88 7.00
C TRP A 525 -4.24 23.63 6.86
N SER A 526 -3.87 22.37 6.68
CA SER A 526 -2.50 21.87 6.69
C SER A 526 -1.59 22.36 5.56
N LEU A 527 -2.16 22.87 4.47
CA LEU A 527 -1.43 23.42 3.33
C LEU A 527 -1.79 24.90 3.15
N ASP A 528 -0.83 25.70 2.68
CA ASP A 528 -1.04 27.12 2.43
C ASP A 528 -2.20 27.34 1.44
N LYS A 529 -3.12 28.27 1.79
CA LYS A 529 -4.34 28.61 1.04
C LYS A 529 -5.28 27.44 0.69
N LEU A 530 -5.08 26.27 1.28
CA LEU A 530 -6.01 25.15 1.12
C LEU A 530 -7.35 25.52 1.74
N ASN A 531 -8.42 25.31 0.98
CA ASN A 531 -9.80 25.60 1.38
C ASN A 531 -10.05 27.04 1.86
N GLU A 532 -9.24 28.01 1.40
CA GLU A 532 -9.43 29.43 1.67
C GLU A 532 -10.86 29.88 1.29
N GLY A 533 -11.57 30.51 2.23
CA GLY A 533 -12.94 31.00 2.03
C GLY A 533 -14.03 29.93 2.17
N ALA A 534 -13.69 28.70 2.59
CA ALA A 534 -14.70 27.69 2.90
C ALA A 534 -15.65 28.15 4.04
N PRO A 535 -16.95 27.80 3.96
CA PRO A 535 -17.99 28.27 4.88
C PRO A 535 -17.99 27.58 6.26
#